data_AF-A0A7C5TCI5-F1
#
_entry.id   AF-A0A7C5TCI5-F1
#
_cell.length_a   1.000
_cell.length_b   1.000
_cell.length_c   1.000
_cell.angle_alpha   90.00
_cell.angle_beta   90.00
_cell.angle_gamma   90.00
#
_symmetry.space_group_name_H-M   'P 1'
#
loop_
_entity.id
_entity.type
_entity.pdbx_description
1 polymer ?
#
loop_
_entity_poly.entity_id
_entity_poly.type
_entity_poly.pdbx_seq_one_letter_code
_entity_poly.pdbx_strand_id
1 'polypeptide(L)'
;MRLGFVVVSLLAVLLAYTALYWASLVIVPRSLIVYWVSVKAIGFRPVLNMPMLIIYLTSPFNAYESLMFHYPPWLYFIESVVVPTVVLATEVIIALWASEYVLGRETLSELFLIQSFALAIASSYMTSLIAWVGGGKPSIGTSIYTEYMLAATVYVAIMLTRDLFRRLVVSRNTLARVYIGAVITAIAMPALVAAYLATELLLKPPIPTTHIAGLIPTVTLIVTHHKLVTKLRPKTTQPI
;
A
#
# COMPACT_ATOMS: atom_id res chain seq x y z
N MET A 1 -21.28 -10.14 -0.46
CA MET A 1 -20.39 -8.95 -0.35
C MET A 1 -21.21 -7.65 -0.30
N ARG A 2 -20.84 -6.66 0.52
CA ARG A 2 -21.41 -5.29 0.44
C ARG A 2 -20.51 -4.38 -0.39
N LEU A 3 -20.61 -4.44 -1.72
CA LEU A 3 -19.82 -3.58 -2.63
C LEU A 3 -19.90 -2.09 -2.24
N GLY A 4 -21.07 -1.63 -1.80
CA GLY A 4 -21.26 -0.26 -1.30
C GLY A 4 -20.37 0.09 -0.10
N PHE A 5 -20.10 -0.86 0.80
CA PHE A 5 -19.19 -0.64 1.92
C PHE A 5 -17.75 -0.43 1.46
N VAL A 6 -17.26 -1.24 0.51
CA VAL A 6 -15.91 -1.11 -0.06
C VAL A 6 -15.74 0.24 -0.75
N VAL A 7 -16.71 0.64 -1.58
CA VAL A 7 -16.68 1.91 -2.31
C VAL A 7 -16.72 3.11 -1.36
N VAL A 8 -17.63 3.11 -0.38
CA VAL A 8 -17.72 4.21 0.61
C VAL A 8 -16.45 4.30 1.44
N SER A 9 -15.89 3.17 1.85
CA SER A 9 -14.65 3.12 2.64
C SER A 9 -13.46 3.66 1.83
N LEU A 10 -13.35 3.26 0.56
CA LEU A 10 -12.33 3.77 -0.34
C LEU A 10 -12.44 5.28 -0.53
N LEU A 11 -13.67 5.79 -0.76
CA LEU A 11 -13.91 7.21 -0.93
C LEU A 11 -13.54 7.99 0.33
N ALA A 12 -13.96 7.52 1.51
CA ALA A 12 -13.63 8.15 2.78
C ALA A 12 -12.11 8.22 3.01
N VAL A 13 -11.42 7.12 2.72
CA VAL A 13 -9.95 7.00 2.80
C VAL A 13 -9.26 8.00 1.86
N LEU A 14 -9.66 8.03 0.59
CA LEU A 14 -9.07 8.94 -0.39
C LEU A 14 -9.34 10.41 -0.06
N LEU A 15 -10.54 10.75 0.39
CA LEU A 15 -10.87 12.12 0.81
C LEU A 15 -10.05 12.54 2.03
N ALA A 16 -9.92 11.68 3.04
CA ALA A 16 -9.11 11.95 4.23
C ALA A 16 -7.64 12.15 3.86
N TYR A 17 -7.07 11.26 3.04
CA TYR A 17 -5.70 11.42 2.58
C TYR A 17 -5.54 12.69 1.75
N THR A 18 -6.47 12.99 0.84
CA THR A 18 -6.44 14.20 0.01
C THR A 18 -6.38 15.45 0.89
N ALA A 19 -7.22 15.54 1.92
CA ALA A 19 -7.20 16.67 2.85
C ALA A 19 -5.84 16.80 3.56
N LEU A 20 -5.26 15.69 4.02
CA LEU A 20 -3.96 15.67 4.69
C LEU A 20 -2.80 15.97 3.74
N TYR A 21 -2.90 15.53 2.48
CA TYR A 21 -1.96 15.84 1.40
C TYR A 21 -1.91 17.35 1.15
N TRP A 22 -3.06 17.98 0.92
CA TRP A 22 -3.12 19.44 0.73
C TRP A 22 -2.69 20.21 1.97
N ALA A 23 -3.09 19.77 3.17
CA ALA A 23 -2.63 20.37 4.42
C ALA A 23 -1.10 20.32 4.54
N SER A 24 -0.46 19.22 4.12
CA SER A 24 1.00 19.09 4.17
C SER A 24 1.73 20.11 3.28
N LEU A 25 1.17 20.50 2.12
CA LEU A 25 1.74 21.58 1.28
C LEU A 25 1.74 22.93 2.00
N VAL A 26 0.70 23.18 2.79
CA VAL A 26 0.54 24.44 3.52
C VAL A 26 1.44 24.47 4.76
N ILE A 27 1.54 23.34 5.46
CA ILE A 27 2.29 23.22 6.72
C ILE A 27 3.82 23.22 6.49
N VAL A 28 4.29 22.70 5.35
CA VAL A 28 5.72 22.59 5.03
C VAL A 28 6.13 23.69 4.04
N PRO A 29 6.55 24.87 4.51
CA PRO A 29 7.00 25.93 3.63
C PRO A 29 8.33 25.56 2.97
N ARG A 30 8.63 26.21 1.84
CA ARG A 30 9.88 26.01 1.08
C ARG A 30 11.13 26.19 1.94
N SER A 31 11.10 27.08 2.93
CA SER A 31 12.20 27.27 3.88
C SER A 31 12.50 26.02 4.72
N LEU A 32 11.48 25.26 5.11
CA LEU A 32 11.63 24.01 5.86
C LEU A 32 12.30 22.93 5.00
N ILE A 33 11.95 22.88 3.71
CA ILE A 33 12.56 21.98 2.72
C ILE A 33 14.04 22.33 2.55
N VAL A 34 14.35 23.62 2.33
CA VAL A 34 15.74 24.09 2.20
C VAL A 34 16.54 23.75 3.45
N TYR A 35 15.96 23.94 4.63
CA TYR A 35 16.56 23.53 5.90
C TYR A 35 16.88 22.03 5.92
N TRP A 36 15.91 21.17 5.63
CA TRP A 36 16.11 19.72 5.61
C TRP A 36 17.18 19.25 4.61
N VAL A 37 17.25 19.90 3.44
CA VAL A 37 18.28 19.63 2.43
C VAL A 37 19.66 20.04 2.95
N SER A 38 19.76 21.16 3.66
CA SER A 38 21.02 21.68 4.21
C SER A 38 21.59 20.84 5.37
N VAL A 39 20.75 20.11 6.09
CA VAL A 39 21.18 19.28 7.21
C VAL A 39 21.96 18.07 6.70
N LYS A 40 23.23 17.98 7.13
CA LYS A 40 24.10 16.85 6.83
C LYS A 40 23.60 15.62 7.58
N ALA A 41 23.21 14.60 6.82
CA ALA A 41 22.90 13.28 7.34
C ALA A 41 24.19 12.63 7.89
N ILE A 42 24.24 12.42 9.21
CA ILE A 42 25.32 11.70 9.88
C ILE A 42 24.71 10.47 10.53
N GLY A 43 25.25 9.29 10.19
CA GLY A 43 24.74 8.02 10.68
C GLY A 43 24.65 7.98 12.21
N PHE A 44 23.51 7.50 12.73
CA PHE A 44 23.22 7.37 14.16
C PHE A 44 23.34 8.66 14.99
N ARG A 45 23.24 9.82 14.34
CA ARG A 45 23.19 11.14 15.01
C ARG A 45 21.94 11.90 14.55
N PRO A 46 20.75 11.56 15.08
CA PRO A 46 19.50 12.22 14.71
C PRO A 46 19.53 13.70 15.08
N VAL A 47 19.16 14.56 14.14
CA VAL A 47 18.91 15.97 14.41
C VAL A 47 17.51 16.10 15.00
N LEU A 48 17.45 16.31 16.31
CA LEU A 48 16.20 16.42 17.07
C LEU A 48 15.83 17.90 17.23
N ASN A 49 14.98 18.41 16.34
CA ASN A 49 14.44 19.76 16.44
C ASN A 49 13.04 19.86 15.83
N MET A 50 12.39 21.00 16.06
CA MET A 50 11.02 21.25 15.59
C MET A 50 10.85 21.12 14.07
N PRO A 51 11.75 21.65 13.22
CA PRO A 51 11.66 21.44 11.77
C PRO A 51 11.65 19.98 11.36
N MET A 52 12.53 19.15 11.92
CA MET A 52 12.58 17.71 11.61
C MET A 52 11.33 16.98 12.11
N LEU A 53 10.80 17.37 13.27
CA LEU A 53 9.54 16.81 13.78
C LEU A 53 8.37 17.15 12.86
N ILE A 54 8.27 18.39 12.37
CA ILE A 54 7.20 18.79 11.44
C ILE A 54 7.28 17.96 10.16
N ILE A 55 8.47 17.82 9.58
CA ILE A 55 8.69 17.00 8.37
C ILE A 55 8.31 15.55 8.62
N TYR A 56 8.73 14.97 9.76
CA TYR A 56 8.37 13.63 10.15
C TYR A 56 6.84 13.45 10.24
N LEU A 57 6.15 14.35 10.92
CA LEU A 57 4.69 14.28 11.10
C LEU A 57 3.93 14.39 9.77
N THR A 58 4.44 15.17 8.82
CA THR A 58 3.85 15.31 7.48
C THR A 58 4.35 14.28 6.47
N SER A 59 5.36 13.48 6.82
CA SER A 59 6.06 12.59 5.89
C SER A 59 5.21 11.53 5.18
N PRO A 60 4.10 11.01 5.74
CA PRO A 60 3.28 10.04 5.01
C PRO A 60 2.44 10.65 3.90
N PHE A 61 2.17 11.97 3.96
CA PHE A 61 1.32 12.68 3.00
C PHE A 61 2.16 13.52 2.05
N ASN A 62 3.26 14.08 2.56
CA ASN A 62 4.41 14.63 1.89
C ASN A 62 4.21 15.16 0.46
N ALA A 63 3.24 16.05 0.33
CA ALA A 63 2.97 16.69 -0.93
C ALA A 63 4.10 17.61 -1.38
N TYR A 64 4.94 18.07 -0.43
CA TYR A 64 6.09 18.90 -0.75
C TYR A 64 7.20 18.15 -1.52
N GLU A 65 7.15 16.81 -1.63
CA GLU A 65 7.94 16.04 -2.61
C GLU A 65 7.72 16.54 -4.03
N SER A 66 6.47 16.83 -4.40
CA SER A 66 6.18 17.33 -5.73
C SER A 66 6.88 18.67 -5.97
N LEU A 67 6.98 19.52 -4.94
CA LEU A 67 7.69 20.79 -5.02
C LEU A 67 9.21 20.60 -5.14
N MET A 68 9.77 19.57 -4.48
CA MET A 68 11.19 19.23 -4.57
C MET A 68 11.56 18.67 -5.95
N PHE A 69 10.68 17.87 -6.54
CA PHE A 69 10.89 17.25 -7.86
C PHE A 69 10.39 18.12 -9.03
N HIS A 70 9.93 19.35 -8.75
CA HIS A 70 9.34 20.23 -9.76
C HIS A 70 8.19 19.58 -10.54
N TYR A 71 7.42 18.73 -9.85
CA TYR A 71 6.28 18.00 -10.40
C TYR A 71 4.96 18.66 -9.94
N PRO A 72 3.93 18.75 -10.80
CA PRO A 72 2.63 19.29 -10.39
C PRO A 72 2.06 18.52 -9.19
N PRO A 73 1.71 19.18 -8.06
CA PRO A 73 1.28 18.48 -6.84
C PRO A 73 0.06 17.58 -7.03
N TRP A 74 -0.92 18.03 -7.82
CA TRP A 74 -2.11 17.24 -8.11
C TRP A 74 -1.79 15.99 -8.92
N LEU A 75 -0.83 16.06 -9.85
CA LEU A 75 -0.43 14.92 -10.68
C LEU A 75 0.38 13.93 -9.86
N TYR A 76 1.28 14.44 -9.01
CA TYR A 76 2.02 13.62 -8.04
C TYR A 76 1.06 12.82 -7.17
N PHE A 77 0.04 13.48 -6.61
CA PHE A 77 -0.98 12.84 -5.78
C PHE A 77 -1.74 11.73 -6.52
N ILE A 78 -2.11 11.96 -7.78
CA ILE A 78 -2.77 10.95 -8.60
C ILE A 78 -1.88 9.72 -8.75
N GLU A 79 -0.62 9.91 -9.13
CA GLU A 79 0.32 8.83 -9.41
C GLU A 79 0.76 8.06 -8.16
N SER A 80 1.03 8.76 -7.05
CA SER A 80 1.58 8.16 -5.84
C SER A 80 0.50 7.68 -4.85
N VAL A 81 -0.75 8.14 -4.98
CA VAL A 81 -1.81 7.79 -4.03
C VAL A 81 -3.02 7.20 -4.73
N VAL A 82 -3.63 7.94 -5.66
CA VAL A 82 -4.91 7.52 -6.25
C VAL A 82 -4.76 6.23 -7.05
N VAL A 83 -3.85 6.22 -8.03
CA VAL A 83 -3.60 5.06 -8.90
C VAL A 83 -3.29 3.79 -8.11
N PRO A 84 -2.27 3.74 -7.23
CA PRO A 84 -1.95 2.51 -6.50
C PRO A 84 -3.07 2.07 -5.55
N THR A 85 -3.82 3.01 -4.96
CA THR A 85 -4.98 2.66 -4.11
C THR A 85 -6.13 2.05 -4.93
N VAL A 86 -6.40 2.59 -6.13
CA VAL A 86 -7.42 2.06 -7.04
C VAL A 86 -7.03 0.67 -7.56
N VAL A 87 -5.75 0.46 -7.87
CA VAL A 87 -5.23 -0.86 -8.27
C VAL A 87 -5.45 -1.89 -7.16
N LEU A 88 -5.07 -1.58 -5.91
CA LEU A 88 -5.34 -2.46 -4.77
C LEU A 88 -6.85 -2.71 -4.57
N ALA A 89 -7.67 -1.66 -4.63
CA ALA A 89 -9.11 -1.79 -4.44
C ALA A 89 -9.75 -2.70 -5.50
N THR A 90 -9.31 -2.60 -6.76
CA THR A 90 -9.76 -3.46 -7.85
C THR A 90 -9.41 -4.92 -7.56
N GLU A 91 -8.17 -5.18 -7.15
CA GLU A 91 -7.70 -6.51 -6.79
C GLU A 91 -8.49 -7.11 -5.61
N VAL A 92 -8.78 -6.30 -4.58
CA VAL A 92 -9.61 -6.68 -3.43
C VAL A 92 -11.05 -6.99 -3.86
N ILE A 93 -11.66 -6.20 -4.74
CA ILE A 93 -13.01 -6.45 -5.24
C ILE A 93 -13.07 -7.79 -5.97
N ILE A 94 -12.10 -8.06 -6.86
CA ILE A 94 -11.99 -9.33 -7.58
C ILE A 94 -11.80 -10.49 -6.57
N ALA A 95 -10.97 -10.31 -5.55
CA ALA A 95 -10.73 -11.31 -4.50
C ALA A 95 -11.99 -11.64 -3.70
N LEU A 96 -12.77 -10.63 -3.33
CA LEU A 96 -14.02 -10.81 -2.60
C LEU A 96 -15.05 -11.54 -3.46
N TRP A 97 -15.19 -11.17 -4.74
CA TRP A 97 -16.10 -11.86 -5.67
C TRP A 97 -15.67 -13.32 -5.89
N ALA A 98 -14.40 -13.57 -6.14
CA ALA A 98 -13.88 -14.93 -6.31
C ALA A 98 -14.07 -15.78 -5.03
N SER A 99 -13.90 -15.19 -3.86
CA SER A 99 -14.15 -15.85 -2.57
C SER A 99 -15.60 -16.32 -2.44
N GLU A 100 -16.54 -15.43 -2.75
CA GLU A 100 -17.98 -15.66 -2.64
C GLU A 100 -18.50 -16.64 -3.71
N TYR A 101 -18.17 -16.41 -4.98
CA TYR A 101 -18.79 -17.12 -6.10
C TYR A 101 -17.99 -18.33 -6.61
N VAL A 102 -16.68 -18.44 -6.32
CA VAL A 102 -15.82 -19.54 -6.81
C VAL A 102 -15.41 -20.47 -5.69
N LEU A 103 -14.89 -19.89 -4.60
CA LEU A 103 -14.22 -20.64 -3.55
C LEU A 103 -15.17 -21.07 -2.44
N GLY A 104 -16.33 -20.42 -2.30
CA GLY A 104 -17.31 -20.70 -1.23
C GLY A 104 -16.74 -20.47 0.17
N ARG A 105 -15.67 -19.67 0.27
CA ARG A 105 -14.99 -19.36 1.53
C ARG A 105 -14.36 -18.00 1.44
N GLU A 106 -14.24 -17.32 2.56
CA GLU A 106 -13.54 -16.04 2.63
C GLU A 106 -12.03 -16.24 2.50
N THR A 107 -11.44 -15.66 1.45
CA THR A 107 -9.96 -15.55 1.34
C THR A 107 -9.46 -14.21 1.85
N LEU A 108 -10.32 -13.19 1.83
CA LEU A 108 -10.00 -11.83 2.23
C LEU A 108 -11.22 -11.21 2.93
N SER A 109 -10.96 -10.30 3.88
CA SER A 109 -12.02 -9.55 4.57
C SER A 109 -12.31 -8.24 3.87
N GLU A 110 -13.56 -7.75 3.91
CA GLU A 110 -13.93 -6.41 3.44
C GLU A 110 -13.14 -5.30 4.17
N LEU A 111 -12.72 -5.55 5.41
CA LEU A 111 -11.89 -4.63 6.21
C LEU A 111 -10.44 -4.55 5.74
N PHE A 112 -9.98 -5.49 4.90
CA PHE A 112 -8.60 -5.55 4.44
C PHE A 112 -8.19 -4.23 3.78
N LEU A 113 -9.04 -3.63 2.94
CA LEU A 113 -8.74 -2.38 2.25
C LEU A 113 -8.49 -1.21 3.22
N ILE A 114 -9.38 -1.03 4.21
CA ILE A 114 -9.24 0.03 5.23
C ILE A 114 -7.97 -0.20 6.06
N GLN A 115 -7.71 -1.46 6.41
CA GLN A 115 -6.56 -1.82 7.23
C GLN A 115 -5.26 -1.68 6.44
N SER A 116 -5.23 -2.03 5.15
CA SER A 116 -4.11 -1.76 4.25
C SER A 116 -3.80 -0.28 4.17
N PHE A 117 -4.80 0.59 4.13
CA PHE A 117 -4.59 2.02 4.18
C PHE A 117 -3.93 2.49 5.49
N ALA A 118 -4.47 2.07 6.64
CA ALA A 118 -3.90 2.40 7.93
C ALA A 118 -2.46 1.87 8.08
N LEU A 119 -2.21 0.66 7.58
CA LEU A 119 -0.89 0.03 7.59
C LEU A 119 0.09 0.70 6.62
N ALA A 120 -0.36 1.24 5.50
CA ALA A 120 0.46 2.03 4.58
C ALA A 120 0.95 3.32 5.25
N ILE A 121 0.06 4.02 5.97
CA ILE A 121 0.43 5.21 6.76
C ILE A 121 1.40 4.83 7.89
N ALA A 122 1.10 3.76 8.62
CA ALA A 122 1.97 3.29 9.70
C ALA A 122 3.36 2.88 9.18
N SER A 123 3.42 2.19 8.04
CA SER A 123 4.67 1.83 7.37
C SER A 123 5.46 3.06 6.94
N SER A 124 4.79 4.09 6.42
CA SER A 124 5.41 5.36 6.04
C SER A 124 6.04 6.07 7.26
N TYR A 125 5.31 6.17 8.37
CA TYR A 125 5.83 6.75 9.61
C TYR A 125 7.00 5.93 10.18
N MET A 126 6.89 4.60 10.20
CA MET A 126 7.94 3.77 10.77
C MET A 126 9.22 3.82 9.93
N THR A 127 9.09 3.77 8.60
CA THR A 127 10.22 3.92 7.68
C THR A 127 10.87 5.30 7.83
N SER A 128 10.08 6.36 7.94
CA SER A 128 10.59 7.71 8.18
C SER A 128 11.33 7.83 9.52
N LEU A 129 10.83 7.16 10.57
CA LEU A 129 11.48 7.12 11.87
C LEU A 129 12.82 6.35 11.82
N ILE A 130 12.85 5.19 11.16
CA ILE A 130 14.08 4.41 10.97
C ILE A 130 15.12 5.24 10.23
N ALA A 131 14.72 5.94 9.17
CA ALA A 131 15.59 6.84 8.42
C ALA A 131 16.07 8.01 9.29
N TRP A 132 15.23 8.55 10.16
CA TRP A 132 15.61 9.63 11.06
C TRP A 132 16.66 9.19 12.07
N VAL A 133 16.38 8.10 12.78
CA VAL A 133 17.27 7.55 13.81
C VAL A 133 18.59 7.07 13.20
N GLY A 134 18.53 6.37 12.07
CA GLY A 134 19.70 5.79 11.42
C GLY A 134 20.50 6.78 10.58
N GLY A 135 19.83 7.69 9.87
CA GLY A 135 20.43 8.59 8.86
C GLY A 135 20.53 10.06 9.28
N GLY A 136 20.01 10.45 10.44
CA GLY A 136 20.14 11.81 10.96
C GLY A 136 18.97 12.74 10.64
N LYS A 137 18.13 12.40 9.65
CA LYS A 137 16.96 13.19 9.22
C LYS A 137 15.82 12.28 8.74
N PRO A 138 14.54 12.65 8.96
CA PRO A 138 13.40 11.83 8.59
C PRO A 138 13.31 11.61 7.08
N SER A 139 12.81 10.44 6.71
CA SER A 139 12.51 10.13 5.30
C SER A 139 11.28 10.90 4.85
N ILE A 140 11.28 11.09 3.55
CA ILE A 140 10.25 11.65 2.70
C ILE A 140 9.42 10.43 2.21
N GLY A 141 8.11 10.38 2.48
CA GLY A 141 7.36 9.12 2.67
C GLY A 141 6.19 8.80 1.75
N THR A 142 5.84 9.62 0.75
CA THR A 142 4.73 9.27 -0.19
C THR A 142 5.08 8.04 -1.04
N SER A 143 6.37 7.83 -1.29
CA SER A 143 6.88 6.64 -1.96
C SER A 143 6.61 5.35 -1.18
N ILE A 144 6.72 5.36 0.16
CA ILE A 144 6.48 4.17 1.01
C ILE A 144 5.01 3.78 1.03
N TYR A 145 4.11 4.77 1.01
CA TYR A 145 2.67 4.50 0.83
C TYR A 145 2.41 3.79 -0.50
N THR A 146 2.99 4.30 -1.59
CA THR A 146 2.89 3.70 -2.93
C THR A 146 3.38 2.26 -2.90
N GLU A 147 4.58 2.03 -2.37
CA GLU A 147 5.18 0.70 -2.24
C GLU A 147 4.32 -0.27 -1.44
N TYR A 148 3.74 0.20 -0.34
CA TYR A 148 2.82 -0.61 0.45
C TYR A 148 1.62 -1.06 -0.38
N MET A 149 0.98 -0.13 -1.10
CA MET A 149 -0.21 -0.43 -1.91
C MET A 149 0.10 -1.43 -3.03
N LEU A 150 1.25 -1.27 -3.69
CA LEU A 150 1.71 -2.20 -4.73
C LEU A 150 2.06 -3.58 -4.15
N ALA A 151 2.77 -3.63 -3.02
CA ALA A 151 3.10 -4.87 -2.33
C ALA A 151 1.83 -5.60 -1.83
N ALA A 152 0.86 -4.86 -1.30
CA ALA A 152 -0.43 -5.40 -0.89
C ALA A 152 -1.21 -5.96 -2.10
N THR A 153 -1.16 -5.30 -3.26
CA THR A 153 -1.78 -5.78 -4.50
C THR A 153 -1.19 -7.13 -4.91
N VAL A 154 0.14 -7.21 -5.00
CA VAL A 154 0.85 -8.45 -5.32
C VAL A 154 0.54 -9.54 -4.31
N TYR A 155 0.48 -9.19 -3.02
CA TYR A 155 0.14 -10.14 -1.96
C TYR A 155 -1.26 -10.74 -2.14
N VAL A 156 -2.28 -9.91 -2.37
CA VAL A 156 -3.67 -10.36 -2.60
C VAL A 156 -3.71 -11.27 -3.82
N ALA A 157 -3.08 -10.87 -4.92
CA ALA A 157 -3.02 -11.66 -6.14
C ALA A 157 -2.40 -13.04 -5.92
N ILE A 158 -1.29 -13.13 -5.18
CA ILE A 158 -0.63 -14.42 -4.87
C ILE A 158 -1.54 -15.31 -4.02
N MET A 159 -2.15 -14.76 -2.96
CA MET A 159 -3.03 -15.54 -2.09
C MET A 159 -4.23 -16.09 -2.85
N LEU A 160 -4.84 -15.24 -3.67
CA LEU A 160 -6.01 -15.58 -4.45
C LEU A 160 -5.69 -16.58 -5.57
N THR A 161 -4.61 -16.36 -6.32
CA THR A 161 -4.14 -17.26 -7.37
C THR A 161 -3.82 -18.64 -6.80
N ARG A 162 -3.18 -18.72 -5.63
CA ARG A 162 -2.89 -20.01 -4.97
C ARG A 162 -4.15 -20.81 -4.70
N ASP A 163 -5.18 -20.15 -4.19
CA ASP A 163 -6.44 -20.80 -3.81
C ASP A 163 -7.28 -21.17 -5.05
N LEU A 164 -7.34 -20.29 -6.05
CA LEU A 164 -7.99 -20.55 -7.33
C LEU A 164 -7.31 -21.69 -8.10
N PHE A 165 -5.98 -21.74 -8.12
CA PHE A 165 -5.24 -22.83 -8.77
C PHE A 165 -5.53 -24.19 -8.12
N ARG A 166 -5.59 -24.26 -6.79
CA ARG A 166 -6.02 -25.49 -6.09
C ARG A 166 -7.43 -25.91 -6.52
N ARG A 167 -8.37 -24.96 -6.64
CA ARG A 167 -9.73 -25.24 -7.11
C ARG A 167 -9.76 -25.68 -8.57
N LEU A 168 -8.93 -25.08 -9.43
CA LEU A 168 -8.80 -25.44 -10.84
C LEU A 168 -8.35 -26.90 -11.03
N VAL A 169 -7.35 -27.32 -10.25
CA VAL A 169 -6.79 -28.68 -10.27
C VAL A 169 -7.85 -29.70 -9.85
N VAL A 170 -8.63 -29.39 -8.80
CA VAL A 170 -9.66 -30.31 -8.27
C VAL A 170 -10.95 -30.30 -9.12
N SER A 171 -11.24 -29.21 -9.82
CA SER A 171 -12.47 -29.07 -10.61
C SER A 171 -12.49 -30.02 -11.81
N ARG A 172 -13.56 -30.82 -11.92
CA ARG A 172 -13.85 -31.68 -13.07
C ARG A 172 -14.78 -31.03 -14.10
N ASN A 173 -15.41 -29.90 -13.76
CA ASN A 173 -16.35 -29.20 -14.63
C ASN A 173 -15.59 -28.20 -15.53
N THR A 174 -15.71 -28.37 -16.85
CA THR A 174 -15.06 -27.54 -17.87
C THR A 174 -15.45 -26.06 -17.77
N LEU A 175 -16.73 -25.74 -17.54
CA LEU A 175 -17.19 -24.35 -17.41
C LEU A 175 -16.59 -23.68 -16.17
N ALA A 176 -16.55 -24.41 -15.05
CA ALA A 176 -15.91 -23.92 -13.83
C ALA A 176 -14.41 -23.70 -14.02
N ARG A 177 -13.73 -24.56 -14.79
CA ARG A 177 -12.30 -24.38 -15.12
C ARG A 177 -12.05 -23.13 -15.96
N VAL A 178 -12.88 -22.87 -16.98
CA VAL A 178 -12.79 -21.66 -17.81
C VAL A 178 -13.01 -20.42 -16.97
N TYR A 179 -14.03 -20.41 -16.11
CA TYR A 179 -14.30 -19.28 -15.21
C TYR A 179 -13.14 -19.02 -14.24
N ILE A 180 -12.61 -20.07 -13.59
CA ILE A 180 -11.44 -19.96 -12.69
C ILE A 180 -10.22 -19.43 -13.46
N GLY A 181 -9.97 -19.92 -14.68
CA GLY A 181 -8.89 -19.42 -15.52
C GLY A 181 -9.03 -17.94 -15.85
N ALA A 182 -10.23 -17.50 -16.22
CA ALA A 182 -10.53 -16.09 -16.50
C ALA A 182 -10.30 -15.19 -15.28
N VAL A 183 -10.70 -15.64 -14.09
CA VAL A 183 -10.45 -14.91 -12.83
C VAL A 183 -8.95 -14.80 -12.55
N ILE A 184 -8.18 -15.89 -12.72
CA ILE A 184 -6.71 -15.85 -12.58
C ILE A 184 -6.09 -14.84 -13.56
N THR A 185 -6.52 -14.82 -14.82
CA THR A 185 -6.03 -13.85 -15.81
C THR A 185 -6.39 -12.41 -15.42
N ALA A 186 -7.60 -12.19 -14.91
CA ALA A 186 -8.06 -10.86 -14.48
C ALA A 186 -7.24 -10.30 -13.30
N ILE A 187 -6.74 -11.17 -12.42
CA ILE A 187 -5.86 -10.85 -11.28
C ILE A 187 -4.40 -10.66 -11.71
N ALA A 188 -3.95 -11.46 -12.67
CA ALA A 188 -2.56 -11.42 -13.10
C ALA A 188 -2.16 -10.04 -13.65
N MET A 189 -3.06 -9.38 -14.38
CA MET A 189 -2.78 -8.10 -15.03
C MET A 189 -2.52 -6.96 -14.01
N PRO A 190 -3.41 -6.65 -13.05
CA PRO A 190 -3.12 -5.67 -12.00
C PRO A 190 -1.88 -6.02 -11.18
N ALA A 191 -1.67 -7.30 -10.87
CA ALA A 191 -0.49 -7.75 -10.11
C ALA A 191 0.82 -7.56 -10.89
N LEU A 192 0.83 -7.84 -12.20
CA LEU A 192 1.97 -7.61 -13.09
C LEU A 192 2.29 -6.12 -13.21
N VAL A 193 1.28 -5.27 -13.39
CA VAL A 193 1.45 -3.82 -13.39
C VAL A 193 2.00 -3.35 -12.04
N ALA A 194 1.45 -3.85 -10.93
CA ALA A 194 1.92 -3.48 -9.61
C ALA A 194 3.38 -3.93 -9.35
N ALA A 195 3.74 -5.14 -9.76
CA ALA A 195 5.09 -5.65 -9.66
C ALA A 195 6.06 -4.85 -10.53
N TYR A 196 5.67 -4.50 -11.76
CA TYR A 196 6.46 -3.65 -12.65
C TYR A 196 6.71 -2.27 -12.02
N LEU A 197 5.65 -1.59 -11.56
CA LEU A 197 5.76 -0.27 -10.93
C LEU A 197 6.57 -0.32 -9.63
N ALA A 198 6.40 -1.35 -8.80
CA ALA A 198 7.19 -1.53 -7.59
C ALA A 198 8.68 -1.75 -7.92
N THR A 199 8.96 -2.52 -8.97
CA THR A 199 10.32 -2.74 -9.45
C THR A 199 10.94 -1.46 -9.99
N GLU A 200 10.19 -0.67 -10.76
CA GLU A 200 10.63 0.63 -11.26
C GLU A 200 10.94 1.61 -10.13
N LEU A 201 10.10 1.65 -9.09
CA LEU A 201 10.30 2.47 -7.90
C LEU A 201 11.56 2.04 -7.10
N LEU A 202 11.79 0.73 -6.97
CA LEU A 202 12.96 0.19 -6.27
C LEU A 202 14.26 0.35 -7.05
N LEU A 203 14.21 0.37 -8.38
CA LEU A 203 15.39 0.40 -9.25
C LEU A 203 15.71 1.81 -9.79
N LYS A 204 14.82 2.79 -9.62
CA LYS A 204 15.09 4.18 -10.02
C LYS A 204 16.26 4.77 -9.20
N PRO A 205 17.38 5.14 -9.84
CA PRO A 205 18.50 5.76 -9.14
C PRO A 205 18.17 7.19 -8.70
N PRO A 206 18.67 7.63 -7.52
CA PRO A 206 19.42 6.82 -6.56
C PRO A 206 18.48 5.86 -5.82
N ILE A 207 18.84 4.57 -5.72
CA ILE A 207 18.08 3.59 -4.94
C ILE A 207 17.99 4.14 -3.51
N PRO A 208 16.83 4.61 -3.04
CA PRO A 208 16.77 5.19 -1.73
C PRO A 208 16.83 4.01 -0.77
N THR A 209 17.91 3.86 -0.02
CA THR A 209 18.08 2.80 0.98
C THR A 209 16.92 2.75 1.98
N THR A 210 16.18 3.86 2.12
CA THR A 210 14.93 4.00 2.85
C THR A 210 13.78 3.14 2.31
N HIS A 211 13.73 2.88 1.01
CA HIS A 211 12.68 2.07 0.37
C HIS A 211 12.84 0.58 0.68
N ILE A 212 14.08 0.06 0.60
CA ILE A 212 14.39 -1.31 1.03
C ILE A 212 14.09 -1.49 2.53
N ALA A 213 14.45 -0.50 3.34
CA ALA A 213 14.15 -0.49 4.78
C ALA A 213 12.64 -0.44 5.06
N GLY A 214 11.84 0.21 4.21
CA GLY A 214 10.38 0.25 4.31
C GLY A 214 9.67 -1.00 3.77
N LEU A 215 10.31 -1.77 2.89
CA LEU A 215 9.72 -2.98 2.32
C LEU A 215 9.62 -4.13 3.33
N ILE A 216 10.64 -4.32 4.18
CA ILE A 216 10.66 -5.32 5.25
C ILE A 216 9.45 -5.16 6.21
N PRO A 217 9.21 -3.99 6.82
CA PRO A 217 8.05 -3.79 7.68
C PRO A 217 6.74 -3.87 6.91
N THR A 218 6.68 -3.36 5.69
CA THR A 218 5.50 -3.46 4.81
C THR A 218 5.06 -4.92 4.63
N VAL A 219 5.97 -5.80 4.19
CA VAL A 219 5.68 -7.22 4.00
C VAL A 219 5.32 -7.89 5.33
N THR A 220 6.05 -7.56 6.41
CA THR A 220 5.78 -8.11 7.74
C THR A 220 4.38 -7.76 8.24
N LEU A 221 3.97 -6.49 8.08
CA LEU A 221 2.65 -6.02 8.47
C LEU A 221 1.54 -6.69 7.65
N ILE A 222 1.69 -6.76 6.33
CA ILE A 222 0.71 -7.42 5.43
C ILE A 222 0.52 -8.89 5.86
N VAL A 223 1.62 -9.64 6.03
CA VAL A 223 1.57 -11.07 6.36
C VAL A 223 1.00 -11.31 7.76
N THR A 224 1.45 -10.53 8.75
CA THR A 224 1.00 -10.68 10.14
C THR A 224 -0.47 -10.34 10.27
N HIS A 225 -0.91 -9.26 9.63
CA HIS A 225 -2.29 -8.83 9.62
C HIS A 225 -3.21 -9.87 8.98
N HIS A 226 -2.87 -10.35 7.78
CA HIS A 226 -3.67 -11.38 7.12
C HIS A 226 -3.77 -12.65 7.98
N LYS A 227 -2.67 -13.09 8.61
CA LYS A 227 -2.67 -14.24 9.53
C LYS A 227 -3.54 -14.02 10.77
N LEU A 228 -3.53 -12.82 11.35
CA LEU A 228 -4.36 -12.50 12.52
C LEU A 228 -5.84 -12.49 12.17
N VAL A 229 -6.21 -11.83 11.07
CA VAL A 229 -7.62 -11.75 10.61
C VAL A 229 -8.16 -13.13 10.24
N THR A 230 -7.37 -13.98 9.60
CA THR A 230 -7.78 -15.35 9.22
C THR A 230 -7.82 -16.32 10.40
N LYS A 231 -7.00 -16.15 11.45
CA LYS A 231 -7.06 -16.96 12.68
C LYS A 231 -8.23 -16.58 13.60
N LEU A 232 -8.63 -15.31 13.61
CA LEU A 232 -9.66 -14.79 14.52
C LEU A 232 -11.10 -15.08 14.07
N ARG A 233 -11.33 -15.51 12.83
CA ARG A 233 -12.65 -16.01 12.42
C ARG A 233 -12.73 -17.52 12.64
N PRO A 234 -13.68 -18.03 13.45
CA PRO A 234 -13.88 -19.46 13.58
C PRO A 234 -14.24 -20.03 12.20
N LYS A 235 -13.72 -21.22 11.88
CA LYS A 235 -14.23 -22.01 10.75
C LYS A 235 -15.72 -22.19 10.97
N THR A 236 -16.55 -21.42 10.27
CA THR A 236 -17.95 -21.79 10.07
C THR A 236 -17.92 -23.09 9.28
N THR A 237 -18.05 -24.21 9.99
CA THR A 237 -18.49 -25.48 9.45
C THR A 237 -19.81 -25.22 8.72
N GLN A 238 -19.76 -25.19 7.38
CA GLN A 238 -20.97 -25.40 6.60
C GLN A 238 -21.30 -26.89 6.68
N PRO A 239 -22.56 -27.26 6.96
CA PRO A 239 -23.00 -28.64 6.84
C PRO A 239 -22.98 -29.03 5.34
N ILE A 240 -22.53 -30.26 5.09
CA ILE A 240 -22.58 -30.95 3.81
C ILE A 240 -24.05 -31.23 3.46
#